data_AF-A0A1I2WUD6-F1
#
_entry.id   AF-A0A1I2WUD6-F1
#
_cell.length_a   1.000
_cell.length_b   1.000
_cell.length_c   1.000
_cell.angle_alpha   90.00
_cell.angle_beta   90.00
_cell.angle_gamma   90.00
#
_symmetry.space_group_name_H-M   'P 1'
#
loop_
_entity.id
_entity.type
_entity.pdbx_description
1 polymer ?
#
loop_
_entity_poly.entity_id
_entity_poly.type
_entity_poly.pdbx_seq_one_letter_code
_entity_poly.pdbx_strand_id
1 'polypeptide(L)'
;MPIVDIPCEDCELQQDLIKLQGWTFIDCTEVMGGFCRLRYDDEPTATAKLTPHFTLREMTESQTAARLGILNLPTETELTNLKYLAEAMEKIRASVKQPIRISSAFRSSKLNLAVGGTSNSAHLRGLAADINVNGMTPRQLALHISEMKLPFDQLILEYDSWVHVGLHESKNRQELLTIRKGTGYLLGIC
;
A
#
# COMPACT_ATOMS: atom_id res chain seq x y z
N MET A 1 -17.86 13.77 0.45
CA MET A 1 -17.59 13.94 1.89
C MET A 1 -17.68 12.61 2.63
N PRO A 2 -16.57 11.88 2.69
CA PRO A 2 -16.44 10.68 3.51
C PRO A 2 -16.70 10.94 5.01
N ILE A 3 -17.21 9.93 5.70
CA ILE A 3 -17.43 9.92 7.14
C ILE A 3 -16.91 8.59 7.68
N VAL A 4 -16.11 8.62 8.75
CA VAL A 4 -15.58 7.42 9.40
C VAL A 4 -15.57 7.60 10.92
N ASP A 5 -15.98 6.56 11.65
CA ASP A 5 -15.92 6.54 13.11
C ASP A 5 -14.61 5.86 13.55
N ILE A 6 -13.86 6.54 14.43
CA ILE A 6 -12.49 6.20 14.88
C ILE A 6 -12.40 6.33 16.41
N PRO A 7 -11.42 5.72 17.11
CA PRO A 7 -11.17 6.06 18.51
C PRO A 7 -10.90 7.55 18.68
N CYS A 8 -11.47 8.20 19.70
CA CYS A 8 -11.27 9.65 19.90
C CYS A 8 -9.81 10.04 20.16
N GLU A 9 -9.00 9.13 20.73
CA GLU A 9 -7.56 9.33 20.93
C GLU A 9 -6.77 9.47 19.62
N ASP A 10 -7.31 8.97 18.50
CA ASP A 10 -6.65 9.01 17.19
C ASP A 10 -7.00 10.28 16.37
N CYS A 11 -7.91 11.15 16.84
CA CYS A 11 -8.39 12.30 16.05
C CYS A 11 -7.25 13.21 15.55
N GLU A 12 -6.30 13.56 16.41
CA GLU A 12 -5.21 14.50 16.08
C GLU A 12 -4.27 13.89 15.03
N LEU A 13 -3.83 12.64 15.25
CA LEU A 13 -3.00 11.90 14.30
C LEU A 13 -3.70 11.77 12.94
N GLN A 14 -4.99 11.41 12.93
CA GLN A 14 -5.71 11.23 11.67
C GLN A 14 -5.98 12.55 10.94
N GLN A 15 -6.19 13.65 11.65
CA GLN A 15 -6.28 14.98 11.04
C GLN A 15 -5.00 15.30 10.25
N ASP A 16 -3.83 15.08 10.82
CA ASP A 16 -2.57 15.42 10.16
C ASP A 16 -2.28 14.50 8.97
N LEU A 17 -2.60 13.21 9.10
CA LEU A 17 -2.50 12.25 8.00
C LEU A 17 -3.46 12.57 6.86
N ILE A 18 -4.70 13.00 7.14
CA ILE A 18 -5.65 13.48 6.12
C ILE A 18 -5.04 14.63 5.32
N LYS A 19 -4.45 15.62 6.01
CA LYS A 19 -3.81 16.75 5.34
C LYS A 19 -2.63 16.30 4.47
N LEU A 20 -1.83 15.32 4.94
CA LEU A 20 -0.72 14.75 4.16
C LEU A 20 -1.20 14.02 2.89
N GLN A 21 -2.39 13.44 2.89
CA GLN A 21 -3.01 12.86 1.69
C GLN A 21 -3.43 13.91 0.66
N GLY A 22 -3.41 15.19 1.02
CA GLY A 22 -3.98 16.27 0.22
C GLY A 22 -5.49 16.38 0.34
N TRP A 23 -6.06 15.80 1.40
CA TRP A 23 -7.47 15.90 1.74
C TRP A 23 -7.70 17.06 2.71
N THR A 24 -8.91 17.61 2.70
CA THR A 24 -9.30 18.68 3.62
C THR A 24 -9.97 18.08 4.84
N PHE A 25 -9.34 18.20 6.01
CA PHE A 25 -10.01 17.89 7.28
C PHE A 25 -11.16 18.87 7.54
N ILE A 26 -12.32 18.36 7.93
CA ILE A 26 -13.50 19.17 8.25
C ILE A 26 -13.69 19.24 9.76
N ASP A 27 -13.89 18.10 10.42
CA ASP A 27 -13.95 18.01 11.88
C ASP A 27 -13.77 16.56 12.40
N CYS A 28 -13.62 16.45 13.73
CA CYS A 28 -13.67 15.21 14.49
C CYS A 28 -14.61 15.46 15.69
N THR A 29 -15.78 14.82 15.72
CA THR A 29 -16.80 15.05 16.77
C THR A 29 -17.03 13.80 17.59
N GLU A 30 -17.00 13.90 18.91
CA GLU A 30 -17.30 12.77 19.80
C GLU A 30 -18.70 12.19 19.54
N VAL A 31 -18.75 10.87 19.45
CA VAL A 31 -19.98 10.07 19.39
C VAL A 31 -19.99 9.06 20.55
N MET A 32 -21.02 8.24 20.64
CA MET A 32 -21.14 7.29 21.75
C MET A 32 -19.99 6.28 21.82
N GLY A 33 -19.57 5.97 23.03
CA GLY A 33 -18.68 4.84 23.32
C GLY A 33 -17.18 5.12 23.16
N GLY A 34 -16.74 6.38 23.27
CA GLY A 34 -15.32 6.75 23.14
C GLY A 34 -14.82 6.81 21.69
N PHE A 35 -15.75 6.80 20.73
CA PHE A 35 -15.45 6.98 19.31
C PHE A 35 -15.74 8.41 18.90
N CYS A 36 -15.00 8.90 17.91
CA CYS A 36 -15.18 10.18 17.29
C CYS A 36 -15.49 9.97 15.81
N ARG A 37 -16.42 10.77 15.30
CA ARG A 37 -16.78 10.84 13.89
C ARG A 37 -15.89 11.84 13.18
N LEU A 38 -15.06 11.33 12.30
CA LEU A 38 -14.15 12.10 11.46
C LEU A 38 -14.82 12.42 10.12
N ARG A 39 -14.82 13.71 9.73
CA ARG A 39 -15.27 14.18 8.43
C ARG A 39 -14.13 14.85 7.69
N TYR A 40 -14.02 14.53 6.40
CA TYR A 40 -13.03 15.12 5.51
C TYR A 40 -13.57 15.22 4.09
N ASP A 41 -12.85 15.97 3.26
CA ASP A 41 -13.06 16.05 1.82
C ASP A 41 -11.84 15.47 1.10
N ASP A 42 -12.06 14.42 0.30
CA ASP A 42 -11.03 13.68 -0.42
C ASP A 42 -10.76 14.22 -1.84
N GLU A 43 -11.37 15.37 -2.16
CA GLU A 43 -11.09 16.13 -3.38
C GLU A 43 -9.58 16.45 -3.51
N PRO A 44 -8.98 16.24 -4.69
CA PRO A 44 -7.54 16.42 -4.86
C PRO A 44 -7.15 17.90 -4.84
N THR A 45 -6.56 18.36 -3.74
CA THR A 45 -6.02 19.72 -3.63
C THR A 45 -4.50 19.76 -3.84
N ALA A 46 -3.73 18.91 -3.15
CA ALA A 46 -2.30 18.64 -3.39
C ALA A 46 -1.82 17.41 -2.61
N THR A 47 -1.36 16.35 -3.27
CA THR A 47 -0.89 15.12 -2.60
C THR A 47 0.57 15.21 -2.16
N ALA A 48 0.91 14.79 -0.94
CA ALA A 48 2.31 14.70 -0.52
C ALA A 48 3.10 13.68 -1.36
N LYS A 49 4.26 14.10 -1.86
CA LYS A 49 5.21 13.23 -2.56
C LYS A 49 6.09 12.48 -1.56
N LEU A 50 6.24 11.18 -1.74
CA LEU A 50 7.22 10.37 -1.00
C LEU A 50 8.55 10.33 -1.75
N THR A 51 8.47 10.23 -3.08
CA THR A 51 9.58 10.31 -4.03
C THR A 51 9.12 11.09 -5.28
N PRO A 52 9.98 11.37 -6.27
CA PRO A 52 9.58 12.16 -7.44
C PRO A 52 8.34 11.65 -8.18
N HIS A 53 8.16 10.33 -8.28
CA HIS A 53 7.09 9.67 -9.03
C HIS A 53 6.03 8.99 -8.17
N PHE A 54 6.24 8.85 -6.86
CA PHE A 54 5.31 8.16 -5.97
C PHE A 54 4.79 9.08 -4.86
N THR A 55 3.48 9.11 -4.70
CA THR A 55 2.78 9.93 -3.70
C THR A 55 2.27 9.10 -2.52
N LEU A 56 2.01 9.76 -1.39
CA LEU A 56 1.37 9.10 -0.25
C LEU A 56 -0.04 8.60 -0.61
N ARG A 57 -0.78 9.39 -1.41
CA ARG A 57 -2.12 9.02 -1.87
C ARG A 57 -2.13 7.73 -2.66
N GLU A 58 -1.27 7.58 -3.66
CA GLU A 58 -1.24 6.33 -4.43
C GLU A 58 -0.80 5.12 -3.58
N MET A 59 0.09 5.34 -2.60
CA MET A 59 0.61 4.29 -1.71
C MET A 59 -0.38 3.87 -0.63
N THR A 60 -1.51 4.57 -0.49
CA THR A 60 -2.56 4.30 0.50
C THR A 60 -3.92 4.12 -0.16
N GLU A 61 -3.99 4.24 -1.48
CA GLU A 61 -5.22 4.06 -2.24
C GLU A 61 -5.66 2.59 -2.24
N SER A 62 -6.97 2.37 -2.09
CA SER A 62 -7.57 1.05 -2.21
C SER A 62 -9.03 1.18 -2.61
N GLN A 63 -9.41 0.49 -3.68
CA GLN A 63 -10.81 0.42 -4.12
C GLN A 63 -11.72 -0.22 -3.07
N THR A 64 -11.22 -1.23 -2.34
CA THR A 64 -11.95 -1.85 -1.24
C THR A 64 -12.16 -0.86 -0.10
N ALA A 65 -11.14 -0.07 0.24
CA ALA A 65 -11.25 0.95 1.27
C ALA A 65 -12.31 1.99 0.90
N ALA A 66 -12.26 2.51 -0.33
CA ALA A 66 -13.25 3.46 -0.85
C ALA A 66 -14.67 2.88 -0.80
N ARG A 67 -14.88 1.65 -1.30
CA ARG A 67 -16.19 0.99 -1.31
C ARG A 67 -16.75 0.74 0.09
N LEU A 68 -15.88 0.45 1.05
CA LEU A 68 -16.28 0.10 2.43
C LEU A 68 -16.18 1.27 3.41
N GLY A 69 -15.82 2.48 2.95
CA GLY A 69 -15.59 3.63 3.83
C GLY A 69 -14.51 3.38 4.88
N ILE A 70 -13.47 2.62 4.54
CA ILE A 70 -12.36 2.33 5.46
C ILE A 70 -11.30 3.41 5.29
N LEU A 71 -10.93 4.05 6.40
CA LEU A 71 -9.79 4.94 6.43
C LEU A 71 -8.49 4.12 6.40
N ASN A 72 -7.66 4.38 5.39
CA ASN A 72 -6.40 3.66 5.16
C ASN A 72 -5.20 4.59 5.35
N LEU A 73 -4.99 5.08 6.57
CA LEU A 73 -3.91 6.01 6.87
C LEU A 73 -2.77 5.30 7.63
N PRO A 74 -1.51 5.50 7.21
CA PRO A 74 -0.35 4.94 7.89
C PRO A 74 0.02 5.77 9.12
N THR A 75 0.58 5.13 10.13
CA THR A 75 1.31 5.77 11.23
C THR A 75 2.65 6.37 10.76
N GLU A 76 3.34 7.10 11.63
CA GLU A 76 4.68 7.64 11.31
C GLU A 76 5.71 6.56 10.93
N THR A 77 5.65 5.41 11.61
CA THR A 77 6.52 4.26 11.31
C THR A 77 6.22 3.70 9.93
N GLU A 78 4.95 3.48 9.61
CA GLU A 78 4.53 2.98 8.29
C GLU A 78 4.81 4.00 7.19
N LEU A 79 4.69 5.30 7.47
CA LEU A 79 5.05 6.36 6.54
C LEU A 79 6.55 6.34 6.21
N THR A 80 7.40 6.08 7.21
CA THR A 80 8.85 5.91 6.99
C THR A 80 9.14 4.69 6.11
N ASN A 81 8.46 3.59 6.38
CA ASN A 81 8.56 2.37 5.58
C ASN A 81 8.04 2.56 4.14
N LEU A 82 6.96 3.32 3.96
CA LEU A 82 6.44 3.66 2.64
C LEU A 82 7.43 4.50 1.83
N LYS A 83 8.18 5.41 2.45
CA LYS A 83 9.27 6.14 1.76
C LYS A 83 10.35 5.18 1.27
N TYR A 84 10.77 4.24 2.12
CA TYR A 84 11.74 3.21 1.74
C TYR A 84 11.21 2.31 0.60
N LEU A 85 9.94 1.89 0.67
CA LEU A 85 9.29 1.14 -0.39
C LEU A 85 9.21 1.95 -1.70
N ALA A 86 8.87 3.23 -1.62
CA ALA A 86 8.81 4.12 -2.78
C ALA A 86 10.17 4.28 -3.47
N GLU A 87 11.28 4.31 -2.72
CA GLU A 87 12.63 4.29 -3.30
C GLU A 87 12.94 3.00 -4.06
N ALA A 88 12.47 1.85 -3.57
CA ALA A 88 12.58 0.59 -4.30
C ALA A 88 11.73 0.62 -5.59
N MET A 89 10.52 1.19 -5.53
CA MET A 89 9.67 1.37 -6.70
C MET A 89 10.29 2.30 -7.75
N GLU A 90 11.01 3.36 -7.33
CA GLU A 90 11.77 4.22 -8.27
C GLU A 90 12.82 3.43 -9.05
N LYS A 91 13.52 2.50 -8.41
CA LYS A 91 14.51 1.64 -9.08
C LYS A 91 13.85 0.72 -10.11
N ILE A 92 12.73 0.09 -9.74
CA ILE A 92 11.94 -0.75 -10.66
C ILE A 92 11.44 0.09 -11.83
N ARG A 93 10.84 1.25 -11.55
CA ARG A 93 10.30 2.18 -12.55
C ARG A 93 11.37 2.62 -13.54
N ALA A 94 12.56 2.99 -13.05
CA ALA A 94 13.68 3.39 -13.89
C ALA A 94 14.19 2.24 -14.78
N SER A 95 14.15 1.01 -14.29
CA SER A 95 14.58 -0.17 -15.04
C SER A 95 13.60 -0.55 -16.15
N VAL A 96 12.29 -0.54 -15.88
CA VAL A 96 11.26 -0.82 -16.89
C VAL A 96 10.97 0.37 -17.80
N LYS A 97 11.44 1.57 -17.45
CA LYS A 97 11.26 2.84 -18.19
C LYS A 97 9.79 3.18 -18.47
N GLN A 98 8.90 2.76 -17.59
CA GLN A 98 7.46 2.94 -17.68
C GLN A 98 6.89 3.29 -16.30
N PRO A 99 5.77 4.03 -16.21
CA PRO A 99 5.07 4.23 -14.95
C PRO A 99 4.65 2.89 -14.32
N ILE A 100 4.79 2.79 -13.00
CA ILE A 100 4.26 1.67 -12.21
C ILE A 100 2.87 2.04 -11.70
N ARG A 101 1.90 1.15 -11.90
CA ARG A 101 0.58 1.26 -11.29
C ARG A 101 0.60 0.49 -9.98
N ILE A 102 0.35 1.19 -8.87
CA ILE A 102 0.17 0.59 -7.55
C ILE A 102 -1.32 0.39 -7.31
N SER A 103 -1.72 -0.85 -7.04
CA SER A 103 -3.11 -1.20 -6.73
C SER A 103 -3.38 -1.30 -5.23
N SER A 104 -2.32 -1.57 -4.46
CA SER A 104 -2.31 -1.59 -3.00
C SER A 104 -0.87 -1.50 -2.53
N ALA A 105 -0.58 -0.62 -1.56
CA ALA A 105 0.67 -0.66 -0.81
C ALA A 105 0.38 -0.75 0.69
N PHE A 106 0.27 0.34 1.43
CA PHE A 106 -0.12 0.25 2.84
C PHE A 106 -1.56 -0.26 2.99
N ARG A 107 -1.78 -1.12 3.99
CA ARG A 107 -3.12 -1.54 4.41
C ARG A 107 -3.22 -1.42 5.93
N SER A 108 -4.18 -0.63 6.42
CA SER A 108 -4.56 -0.63 7.83
C SER A 108 -5.08 -2.00 8.24
N SER A 109 -5.05 -2.33 9.54
CA SER A 109 -5.53 -3.62 10.05
C SER A 109 -6.97 -3.93 9.61
N LYS A 110 -7.84 -2.91 9.60
CA LYS A 110 -9.23 -3.03 9.14
C LYS A 110 -9.31 -3.34 7.64
N LEU A 111 -8.52 -2.65 6.82
CA LEU A 111 -8.48 -2.91 5.38
C LEU A 111 -7.90 -4.29 5.07
N ASN A 112 -6.79 -4.65 5.72
CA ASN A 112 -6.12 -5.93 5.51
C ASN A 112 -7.07 -7.10 5.83
N LEU A 113 -7.82 -7.02 6.94
CA LEU A 113 -8.85 -8.01 7.27
C LEU A 113 -9.96 -8.05 6.21
N ALA A 114 -10.44 -6.89 5.76
CA ALA A 114 -11.53 -6.81 4.78
C ALA A 114 -11.16 -7.40 3.40
N VAL A 115 -9.88 -7.40 3.02
CA VAL A 115 -9.39 -8.05 1.79
C VAL A 115 -8.92 -9.50 1.99
N GLY A 116 -9.08 -10.05 3.20
CA GLY A 116 -8.65 -11.42 3.53
C GLY A 116 -7.13 -11.57 3.67
N GLY A 117 -6.42 -10.49 3.97
CA GLY A 117 -4.98 -10.50 4.20
C GLY A 117 -4.59 -11.16 5.53
N THR A 118 -3.35 -11.64 5.61
CA THR A 118 -2.82 -12.29 6.82
C THR A 118 -2.33 -11.27 7.85
N SER A 119 -2.28 -11.65 9.13
CA SER A 119 -1.82 -10.78 10.22
C SER A 119 -0.32 -10.46 10.19
N ASN A 120 0.46 -11.23 9.43
CA ASN A 120 1.90 -11.02 9.24
C ASN A 120 2.24 -10.37 7.88
N SER A 121 1.23 -9.87 7.16
CA SER A 121 1.40 -9.22 5.86
C SER A 121 2.35 -8.02 5.93
N ALA A 122 3.24 -7.88 4.95
CA ALA A 122 4.12 -6.73 4.84
C ALA A 122 3.38 -5.43 4.48
N HIS A 123 2.17 -5.53 3.91
CA HIS A 123 1.31 -4.36 3.66
C HIS A 123 0.92 -3.62 4.94
N LEU A 124 0.72 -4.36 6.05
CA LEU A 124 0.39 -3.77 7.36
C LEU A 124 1.51 -2.84 7.87
N ARG A 125 2.75 -3.07 7.43
CA ARG A 125 3.93 -2.30 7.87
C ARG A 125 4.35 -1.23 6.88
N GLY A 126 3.61 -1.04 5.77
CA GLY A 126 4.02 -0.15 4.68
C GLY A 126 5.24 -0.65 3.90
N LEU A 127 5.52 -1.96 3.94
CA LEU A 127 6.71 -2.59 3.34
C LEU A 127 6.37 -3.48 2.14
N ALA A 128 5.17 -3.39 1.57
CA ALA A 128 4.82 -4.12 0.37
C ALA A 128 3.96 -3.32 -0.60
N ALA A 129 4.09 -3.61 -1.89
CA ALA A 129 3.27 -3.06 -2.96
C ALA A 129 2.84 -4.14 -3.96
N ASP A 130 1.57 -4.07 -4.37
CA ASP A 130 0.99 -4.86 -5.45
C ASP A 130 0.96 -4.01 -6.72
N ILE A 131 1.78 -4.40 -7.69
CA ILE A 131 2.14 -3.55 -8.83
C ILE A 131 1.82 -4.17 -10.18
N ASN A 132 1.56 -3.29 -11.15
CA ASN A 132 1.47 -3.59 -12.57
C ASN A 132 2.23 -2.53 -13.39
N VAL A 133 2.61 -2.89 -14.62
CA VAL A 133 3.20 -1.96 -15.59
C VAL A 133 2.51 -2.16 -16.93
N ASN A 134 1.98 -1.09 -17.52
CA ASN A 134 1.33 -1.16 -18.82
C ASN A 134 2.32 -1.63 -19.89
N GLY A 135 1.86 -2.54 -20.76
CA GLY A 135 2.71 -3.14 -21.80
C GLY A 135 3.56 -4.34 -21.32
N MET A 136 3.50 -4.71 -20.03
CA MET A 136 4.09 -5.93 -19.51
C MET A 136 3.02 -6.79 -18.83
N THR A 137 3.06 -8.10 -19.08
CA THR A 137 2.29 -9.04 -18.26
C THR A 137 2.88 -9.09 -16.84
N PRO A 138 2.09 -9.42 -15.79
CA PRO A 138 2.62 -9.57 -14.44
C PRO A 138 3.78 -10.56 -14.35
N ARG A 139 3.74 -11.65 -15.12
CA ARG A 139 4.82 -12.62 -15.19
C ARG A 139 6.11 -12.03 -15.77
N GLN A 140 6.03 -11.28 -16.87
CA GLN A 140 7.20 -10.59 -17.44
C GLN A 140 7.78 -9.59 -16.45
N LEU A 141 6.93 -8.83 -15.75
CA LEU A 141 7.36 -7.88 -14.74
C LEU A 141 8.07 -8.58 -13.57
N ALA A 142 7.52 -9.68 -13.05
CA ALA A 142 8.14 -10.43 -11.96
C ALA A 142 9.50 -11.02 -12.37
N LEU A 143 9.61 -11.60 -13.57
CA LEU A 143 10.88 -12.11 -14.08
C LEU A 143 11.90 -10.97 -14.22
N HIS A 144 11.51 -9.85 -14.81
CA HIS A 144 12.37 -8.67 -14.95
C HIS A 144 12.90 -8.19 -13.60
N ILE A 145 12.04 -8.05 -12.59
CA ILE A 145 12.43 -7.62 -11.24
C ILE A 145 13.39 -8.63 -10.59
N SER A 146 13.17 -9.94 -10.79
CA SER A 146 14.03 -10.98 -10.22
C SER A 146 15.48 -10.89 -10.75
N GLU A 147 15.68 -10.37 -11.95
CA GLU A 147 17.00 -10.20 -12.58
C GLU A 147 17.71 -8.90 -12.14
N MET A 148 16.98 -7.93 -11.58
CA MET A 148 17.53 -6.63 -11.19
C MET A 148 18.48 -6.67 -9.98
N LYS A 149 18.59 -7.82 -9.30
CA LYS A 149 19.35 -8.00 -8.04
C LYS A 149 19.00 -6.95 -6.97
N LEU A 150 17.76 -6.45 -6.98
CA LEU A 150 17.28 -5.58 -5.92
C LEU A 150 17.12 -6.37 -4.61
N PRO A 151 17.38 -5.76 -3.45
CA PRO A 151 17.04 -6.38 -2.18
C PRO A 151 15.52 -6.38 -2.00
N PHE A 152 14.93 -7.56 -1.82
CA PHE A 152 13.52 -7.76 -1.46
C PHE A 152 13.39 -9.03 -0.61
N ASP A 153 12.44 -9.01 0.31
CA ASP A 153 12.15 -10.20 1.11
C ASP A 153 11.39 -11.25 0.27
N GLN A 154 10.32 -10.81 -0.41
CA GLN A 154 9.47 -11.66 -1.24
C GLN A 154 9.09 -10.95 -2.55
N LEU A 155 9.11 -11.70 -3.65
CA LEU A 155 8.56 -11.31 -4.94
C LEU A 155 7.59 -12.40 -5.40
N ILE A 156 6.31 -12.05 -5.47
CA ILE A 156 5.25 -13.04 -5.69
C ILE A 156 4.46 -12.67 -6.94
N LEU A 157 4.30 -13.61 -7.86
CA LEU A 157 3.31 -13.54 -8.93
C LEU A 157 1.96 -13.98 -8.36
N GLU A 158 1.06 -13.04 -8.12
CA GLU A 158 -0.24 -13.31 -7.50
C GLU A 158 -1.34 -13.39 -8.54
N TYR A 159 -1.98 -14.56 -8.61
CA TYR A 159 -3.15 -14.87 -9.43
C TYR A 159 -2.98 -14.53 -10.92
N ASP A 160 -1.74 -14.54 -11.41
CA ASP A 160 -1.34 -14.08 -12.75
C ASP A 160 -1.83 -12.65 -13.08
N SER A 161 -2.14 -11.86 -12.04
CA SER A 161 -2.88 -10.59 -12.13
C SER A 161 -2.04 -9.39 -11.70
N TRP A 162 -1.15 -9.54 -10.73
CA TRP A 162 -0.18 -8.52 -10.32
C TRP A 162 1.09 -9.15 -9.77
N VAL A 163 2.09 -8.30 -9.52
CA VAL A 163 3.32 -8.67 -8.84
C VAL A 163 3.30 -8.04 -7.45
N HIS A 164 3.40 -8.86 -6.42
CA HIS A 164 3.62 -8.42 -5.06
C HIS A 164 5.11 -8.28 -4.79
N VAL A 165 5.54 -7.10 -4.36
CA VAL A 165 6.91 -6.82 -3.93
C VAL A 165 6.89 -6.54 -2.43
N GLY A 166 7.45 -7.45 -1.64
CA GLY A 166 7.59 -7.33 -0.19
C GLY A 166 9.03 -7.06 0.22
N LEU A 167 9.23 -6.01 1.01
CA LEU A 167 10.49 -5.65 1.64
C LEU A 167 10.48 -6.04 3.12
N HIS A 168 11.65 -6.03 3.74
CA HIS A 168 11.81 -6.21 5.17
C HIS A 168 13.03 -5.41 5.66
N GLU A 169 12.96 -4.86 6.86
CA GLU A 169 13.99 -3.97 7.42
C GLU A 169 15.37 -4.66 7.57
N SER A 170 15.37 -5.91 8.03
CA SER A 170 16.60 -6.69 8.28
C SER A 170 16.72 -8.00 7.50
N LYS A 171 15.71 -8.38 6.70
CA LYS A 171 15.69 -9.66 5.97
C LYS A 171 15.57 -9.38 4.48
N ASN A 172 16.25 -10.21 3.70
CA ASN A 172 16.24 -10.15 2.25
C ASN A 172 16.30 -11.59 1.76
N ARG A 173 15.23 -12.36 2.04
CA ARG A 173 15.19 -13.78 1.69
C ARG A 173 15.25 -14.03 0.18
N GLN A 174 14.93 -13.01 -0.63
CA GLN A 174 14.85 -13.09 -2.09
C GLN A 174 13.94 -14.24 -2.56
N GLU A 175 12.84 -14.46 -1.83
CA GLU A 175 11.90 -15.51 -2.19
C GLU A 175 11.17 -15.15 -3.49
N LEU A 176 11.24 -16.05 -4.46
CA LEU A 176 10.45 -15.98 -5.69
C LEU A 176 9.30 -16.96 -5.55
N LEU A 177 8.07 -16.47 -5.65
CA LEU A 177 6.88 -17.29 -5.43
C LEU A 177 5.81 -17.04 -6.49
N THR A 178 4.92 -18.02 -6.66
CA THR A 178 3.69 -17.88 -7.45
C THR A 178 2.51 -18.44 -6.65
N ILE A 179 1.36 -17.77 -6.68
CA ILE A 179 0.12 -18.27 -6.09
C ILE A 179 -1.04 -18.10 -7.07
N ARG A 180 -1.90 -19.12 -7.16
CA ARG A 180 -3.10 -19.14 -8.01
C ARG A 180 -4.30 -19.57 -7.19
N LYS A 181 -5.50 -19.32 -7.71
CA LYS A 181 -6.74 -19.70 -7.02
C LYS A 181 -6.77 -21.22 -6.81
N GLY A 182 -6.90 -21.65 -5.56
CA GLY A 182 -6.94 -23.07 -5.20
C GLY A 182 -5.57 -23.74 -5.09
N THR A 183 -4.47 -23.00 -5.25
CA THR A 183 -3.12 -23.50 -5.00
C THR A 183 -2.56 -22.91 -3.70
N GLY A 184 -1.56 -23.58 -3.12
CA GLY A 184 -0.64 -22.93 -2.18
C GLY A 184 0.39 -22.07 -2.93
N TYR A 185 1.35 -21.53 -2.19
CA TYR A 185 2.53 -20.91 -2.77
C TYR A 185 3.41 -21.96 -3.45
N LEU A 186 3.77 -21.69 -4.70
CA LEU A 186 4.72 -22.44 -5.50
C LEU A 186 6.06 -21.70 -5.53
N LEU A 187 7.16 -22.44 -5.52
CA LEU A 187 8.49 -21.85 -5.65
C LEU A 187 8.75 -21.40 -7.09
N GLY A 188 9.32 -20.20 -7.22
CA GLY A 188 9.66 -19.58 -8.49
C GLY A 188 8.52 -18.80 -9.15
N ILE A 189 8.87 -18.08 -10.21
CA ILE A 189 7.92 -17.39 -11.10
C ILE A 189 7.55 -18.35 -12.24
N CYS A 190 6.48 -19.13 -12.05
CA CYS A 190 6.09 -20.19 -12.97
C CYS A 190 4.80 -19.89 -13.72
#